data_AF-A0A3D2YE68-F1
#
_entry.id   AF-A0A3D2YE68-F1
#
_cell.length_a   1.000
_cell.length_b   1.000
_cell.length_c   1.000
_cell.angle_alpha   90.00
_cell.angle_beta   90.00
_cell.angle_gamma   90.00
#
_symmetry.space_group_name_H-M   'P 1'
#
loop_
_entity.id
_entity.type
_entity.pdbx_description
1 polymer ?
#
loop_
_entity_poly.entity_id
_entity_poly.type
_entity_poly.pdbx_seq_one_letter_code
_entity_poly.pdbx_strand_id
1 'polypeptide(L)'
;MADDKKTLRCSFCGKPESQVHRMIQGPGVRICDECVQLCMSILDDGYSAAAEDGIEDMNDLPTPREIHEVLDQYVIGQEAAKVALSVAVYNHYKRIYFGGDEDVELQKSNILMIGPTGSGKTLFAQTLARVLKVPFAIADATTLTEAGYVGDDVENILLRLLQAADFDVELAERGIIYVDEIDKIARKSE
;
A
#
# COMPACT_ATOMS: atom_id res chain seq x y z
N MET A 1 -4.60 11.84 63.74
CA MET A 1 -4.74 10.72 62.80
C MET A 1 -4.73 11.33 61.41
N ALA A 2 -3.69 10.99 60.63
CA ALA A 2 -3.39 11.64 59.36
C ALA A 2 -4.44 11.28 58.31
N ASP A 3 -4.96 12.30 57.64
CA ASP A 3 -5.95 12.20 56.57
C ASP A 3 -5.28 11.60 55.33
N ASP A 4 -5.68 10.37 55.01
CA ASP A 4 -5.10 9.52 53.98
C ASP A 4 -5.51 10.07 52.60
N LYS A 5 -4.76 11.05 52.09
CA LYS A 5 -4.88 11.55 50.72
C LYS A 5 -4.78 10.36 49.78
N LYS A 6 -5.92 9.87 49.29
CA LYS A 6 -6.00 8.83 48.25
C LYS A 6 -5.20 9.29 47.04
N THR A 7 -3.94 8.90 46.98
CA THR A 7 -3.08 9.13 45.81
C THR A 7 -3.75 8.51 44.60
N LEU A 8 -4.12 9.35 43.64
CA LEU A 8 -4.67 8.93 42.36
C LEU A 8 -3.61 8.10 41.65
N ARG A 9 -3.99 6.92 41.16
CA ARG A 9 -3.08 5.93 40.53
C ARG A 9 -3.65 5.46 39.21
N CYS A 10 -2.75 5.17 38.28
CA CYS A 10 -3.07 4.52 37.00
C CYS A 10 -3.55 3.09 37.27
N SER A 11 -4.67 2.70 36.66
CA SER A 11 -5.25 1.36 36.74
C SER A 11 -4.44 0.30 35.99
N PHE A 12 -3.53 0.71 35.10
CA PHE A 12 -2.72 -0.19 34.27
C PHE A 12 -1.33 -0.45 34.88
N CYS A 13 -0.55 0.61 35.15
CA CYS A 13 0.81 0.48 35.69
C CYS A 13 0.93 0.73 37.20
N GLY A 14 -0.13 1.17 37.88
CA GLY A 14 -0.12 1.43 39.33
C GLY A 14 0.64 2.69 39.78
N LYS A 15 1.29 3.41 38.86
CA LYS A 15 2.00 4.66 39.16
C LYS A 15 1.04 5.74 39.70
N PRO A 16 1.46 6.51 40.72
CA PRO A 16 0.70 7.65 41.20
C PRO A 16 0.73 8.80 40.19
N GLU A 17 -0.27 9.66 40.21
CA GLU A 17 -0.38 10.85 39.34
C GLU A 17 0.86 11.74 39.40
N SER A 18 1.55 11.81 40.55
CA SER A 18 2.78 12.59 40.70
C SER A 18 3.99 12.06 39.91
N GLN A 19 3.93 10.84 39.39
CA GLN A 19 5.01 10.19 38.65
C GLN A 19 4.75 10.13 37.14
N VAL A 20 3.64 10.68 36.66
CA VAL A 20 3.25 10.66 35.25
C VAL A 20 2.93 12.07 34.79
N HIS A 21 3.17 12.38 33.51
CA HIS A 21 2.98 13.73 33.01
C HIS A 21 1.50 14.07 32.83
N ARG A 22 0.68 13.09 32.45
CA ARG A 22 -0.77 13.27 32.31
C ARG A 22 -1.54 12.01 32.70
N MET A 23 -2.67 12.18 33.39
CA MET A 23 -3.58 11.09 33.74
C MET A 23 -5.01 11.39 33.24
N ILE A 24 -5.56 10.45 32.48
CA ILE A 24 -6.92 10.51 31.92
C ILE A 24 -7.85 9.75 32.87
N GLN A 25 -8.96 10.36 33.26
CA GLN A 25 -9.95 9.78 34.19
C GLN A 25 -11.26 9.48 33.46
N GLY A 26 -11.72 8.23 33.57
CA GLY A 26 -13.04 7.79 33.15
C GLY A 26 -13.90 7.35 34.36
N PRO A 27 -15.14 6.90 34.13
CA PRO A 27 -16.01 6.38 35.18
C PRO A 27 -15.38 5.16 35.88
N GLY A 28 -14.77 5.38 37.05
CA GLY A 28 -14.17 4.31 37.87
C GLY A 28 -12.80 3.79 37.41
N VAL A 29 -12.21 4.35 36.34
CA VAL A 29 -10.93 3.90 35.78
C VAL A 29 -10.03 5.09 35.47
N ARG A 30 -8.71 4.90 35.55
CA ARG A 30 -7.72 5.94 35.23
C ARG A 30 -6.56 5.34 34.46
N ILE A 31 -6.08 6.03 33.44
CA ILE A 31 -4.93 5.61 32.63
C ILE A 31 -3.95 6.76 32.48
N CYS A 32 -2.64 6.50 32.60
CA CYS A 32 -1.61 7.50 32.35
C CYS A 32 -1.19 7.52 30.88
N ASP A 33 -0.64 8.65 30.45
CA ASP A 33 -0.06 8.86 29.12
C ASP A 33 0.92 7.78 28.68
N GLU A 34 1.82 7.34 29.57
CA GLU A 34 2.76 6.25 29.24
C GLU A 34 2.06 4.92 28.90
N CYS A 35 0.98 4.59 29.62
CA CYS A 35 0.21 3.36 29.34
C CYS A 35 -0.61 3.50 28.06
N VAL A 36 -1.10 4.70 27.74
CA VAL A 36 -1.76 4.98 26.46
C VAL A 36 -0.77 4.77 25.32
N GLN A 37 0.44 5.30 25.42
CA GLN A 37 1.49 5.12 24.40
C GLN A 37 1.90 3.66 24.25
N LEU A 38 2.05 2.91 25.36
CA LEU A 38 2.37 1.49 25.30
C LEU A 38 1.23 0.66 24.71
N CYS A 39 -0.03 0.98 25.05
CA CYS A 39 -1.18 0.33 24.43
C CYS A 39 -1.23 0.65 22.93
N MET A 40 -0.94 1.89 22.53
CA MET A 40 -0.89 2.30 21.13
C MET A 40 0.22 1.55 20.40
N SER A 41 1.44 1.41 20.95
CA SER A 41 2.51 0.63 20.30
C SER A 41 2.18 -0.86 20.18
N ILE A 42 1.50 -1.44 21.17
CA ILE A 42 1.08 -2.87 21.12
C ILE A 42 -0.05 -3.06 20.10
N LEU A 43 -0.95 -2.07 19.97
CA LEU A 43 -1.96 -2.08 18.93
C LEU A 43 -1.29 -1.93 17.56
N ASP A 44 -0.40 -0.96 17.38
CA ASP A 44 0.34 -0.76 16.13
C ASP A 44 1.12 -2.02 15.72
N ASP A 45 1.81 -2.70 16.66
CA ASP A 45 2.52 -3.98 16.42
C ASP A 45 1.56 -5.15 16.08
N GLY A 46 0.29 -5.07 16.48
CA GLY A 46 -0.76 -6.05 16.19
C GLY A 46 -1.50 -5.79 14.87
N TYR A 47 -1.46 -4.56 14.38
CA TYR A 47 -2.07 -4.12 13.11
C TYR A 47 -1.06 -4.01 11.96
N SER A 48 0.24 -4.00 12.25
CA SER A 48 1.36 -3.89 11.28
C SER A 48 1.61 -5.12 10.39
N ALA A 49 0.57 -5.92 10.11
CA ALA A 49 0.66 -7.01 9.15
C ALA A 49 -0.45 -7.02 8.08
N ALA A 50 -1.44 -6.11 8.10
CA ALA A 50 -2.46 -6.15 7.03
C ALA A 50 -3.23 -4.86 6.69
N ALA A 51 -3.41 -3.84 7.54
CA ALA A 51 -4.56 -2.94 7.31
C ALA A 51 -4.35 -1.42 7.37
N GLU A 52 -3.18 -0.89 7.75
CA GLU A 52 -3.02 0.57 7.88
C GLU A 52 -1.68 1.02 7.32
N ASP A 53 -1.66 1.32 6.02
CA ASP A 53 -0.71 2.23 5.35
C ASP A 53 -1.08 2.31 3.86
N GLY A 54 -2.34 2.64 3.58
CA GLY A 54 -2.64 3.29 2.29
C GLY A 54 -2.06 4.69 2.36
N ILE A 55 -1.33 5.13 1.34
CA ILE A 55 -0.86 6.53 1.23
C ILE A 55 -2.09 7.44 1.37
N GLU A 56 -2.28 8.10 2.53
CA GLU A 56 -3.38 9.01 2.81
C GLU A 56 -3.03 10.45 2.43
N ASP A 57 -1.74 10.79 2.37
CA ASP A 57 -1.25 12.15 2.18
C ASP A 57 -0.07 12.22 1.19
N MET A 58 0.11 13.37 0.53
CA MET A 58 1.17 13.60 -0.49
C MET A 58 2.57 13.22 -0.01
N ASN A 59 2.79 13.40 1.29
CA ASN A 59 4.07 13.27 1.94
C ASN A 59 4.56 11.82 1.97
N ASP A 60 3.68 10.84 1.74
CA ASP A 60 4.02 9.42 1.78
C ASP A 60 4.28 8.82 0.40
N LEU A 61 4.04 9.56 -0.69
CA LEU A 61 4.36 9.08 -2.03
C LEU A 61 5.88 9.20 -2.27
N PRO A 62 6.61 8.08 -2.40
CA PRO A 62 8.06 8.12 -2.62
C PRO A 62 8.38 8.84 -3.94
N THR A 63 9.39 9.69 -3.90
CA THR A 63 9.90 10.40 -5.07
C THR A 63 10.43 9.41 -6.12
N PRO A 64 10.54 9.81 -7.40
CA PRO A 64 11.12 8.95 -8.43
C PRO A 64 12.53 8.45 -8.11
N ARG A 65 13.30 9.19 -7.30
CA ARG A 65 14.62 8.74 -6.85
C ARG A 65 14.51 7.63 -5.82
N GLU A 66 13.64 7.77 -4.84
CA GLU A 66 13.42 6.74 -3.82
C GLU A 66 12.84 5.46 -4.43
N ILE A 67 11.90 5.58 -5.38
CA ILE A 67 11.39 4.42 -6.13
C ILE A 67 12.53 3.75 -6.90
N HIS A 68 13.37 4.53 -7.60
CA HIS A 68 14.52 3.99 -8.34
C HIS A 68 15.50 3.27 -7.39
N GLU A 69 15.82 3.86 -6.24
CA GLU A 69 16.74 3.30 -5.25
C GLU A 69 16.24 1.95 -4.71
N VAL A 70 14.95 1.81 -4.42
CA VAL A 70 14.40 0.51 -4.01
C VAL A 70 14.41 -0.48 -5.18
N LEU A 71 14.05 -0.05 -6.39
CA LEU A 71 14.15 -0.92 -7.57
C LEU A 71 15.58 -1.40 -7.81
N ASP A 72 16.59 -0.57 -7.52
CA ASP A 72 18.01 -0.91 -7.65
C ASP A 72 18.45 -2.04 -6.70
N GLN A 73 17.84 -2.13 -5.52
CA GLN A 73 18.13 -3.20 -4.55
C GLN A 73 17.67 -4.58 -5.02
N TYR A 74 16.63 -4.65 -5.87
CA TYR A 74 16.03 -5.93 -6.30
C TYR A 74 16.30 -6.27 -7.76
N VAL A 75 16.39 -5.26 -8.65
CA VAL A 75 16.57 -5.47 -10.09
C VAL A 75 17.94 -4.96 -10.52
N ILE A 76 18.82 -5.87 -10.92
CA ILE A 76 20.18 -5.52 -11.33
C ILE A 76 20.20 -5.02 -12.78
N GLY A 77 20.80 -3.84 -13.00
CA GLY A 77 20.84 -3.18 -14.31
C GLY A 77 19.50 -2.60 -14.74
N GLN A 78 19.20 -2.59 -16.05
CA GLN A 78 17.93 -2.06 -16.58
C GLN A 78 17.66 -0.58 -16.24
N GLU A 79 18.71 0.25 -16.18
CA GLU A 79 18.63 1.63 -15.70
C GLU A 79 17.59 2.48 -16.42
N ALA A 80 17.49 2.37 -17.75
CA ALA A 80 16.48 3.09 -18.51
C ALA A 80 15.05 2.73 -18.08
N ALA A 81 14.80 1.45 -17.79
CA ALA A 81 13.49 0.97 -17.33
C ALA A 81 13.20 1.45 -15.91
N LYS A 82 14.17 1.39 -14.99
CA LYS A 82 14.01 1.91 -13.61
C LYS A 82 13.64 3.38 -13.61
N VAL A 83 14.35 4.20 -14.39
CA VAL A 83 14.07 5.65 -14.50
C VAL A 83 12.68 5.89 -15.07
N ALA A 84 12.34 5.22 -16.18
CA ALA A 84 11.03 5.39 -16.82
C ALA A 84 9.88 4.96 -15.90
N LEU A 85 10.00 3.80 -15.24
CA LEU A 85 9.00 3.29 -14.30
C LEU A 85 8.82 4.22 -13.10
N SER A 86 9.92 4.67 -12.50
CA SER A 86 9.86 5.51 -11.30
C SER A 86 9.14 6.83 -11.58
N VAL A 87 9.37 7.45 -12.73
CA VAL A 87 8.67 8.67 -13.16
C VAL A 87 7.21 8.39 -13.52
N ALA A 88 6.95 7.34 -14.29
CA ALA A 88 5.60 6.99 -14.72
C ALA A 88 4.68 6.69 -13.54
N VAL A 89 5.17 5.90 -12.58
CA VAL A 89 4.43 5.51 -11.37
C VAL A 89 4.20 6.72 -10.46
N TYR A 90 5.23 7.52 -10.20
CA TYR A 90 5.09 8.74 -9.40
C TYR A 90 4.01 9.67 -9.99
N ASN A 91 4.04 9.90 -11.29
CA ASN A 91 3.04 10.73 -11.96
C ASN A 91 1.64 10.10 -11.93
N HIS A 92 1.54 8.77 -12.05
CA HIS A 92 0.28 8.05 -11.97
C HIS A 92 -0.41 8.24 -10.62
N TYR A 93 0.33 8.06 -9.52
CA TYR A 93 -0.21 8.25 -8.18
C TYR A 93 -0.42 9.71 -7.83
N LYS A 94 0.50 10.60 -8.23
CA LYS A 94 0.26 12.05 -8.12
C LYS A 94 -1.06 12.45 -8.77
N ARG A 95 -1.40 11.87 -9.92
CA ARG A 95 -2.71 12.09 -10.53
C ARG A 95 -3.87 11.51 -9.71
N ILE A 96 -3.74 10.32 -9.15
CA ILE A 96 -4.82 9.73 -8.32
C ILE A 96 -5.10 10.61 -7.10
N TYR A 97 -4.06 11.14 -6.46
CA TYR A 97 -4.19 11.98 -5.27
C TYR A 97 -4.60 13.44 -5.57
N PHE A 98 -4.21 14.00 -6.73
CA PHE A 98 -4.38 15.44 -7.04
C PHE A 98 -5.23 15.74 -8.28
N GLY A 99 -5.64 14.75 -9.05
CA GLY A 99 -6.33 14.92 -10.34
C GLY A 99 -7.80 15.34 -10.24
N GLY A 100 -8.21 15.91 -9.10
CA GLY A 100 -9.55 16.43 -8.86
C GLY A 100 -9.76 17.90 -9.23
N ASP A 101 -8.72 18.62 -9.65
CA ASP A 101 -8.88 19.98 -10.18
C ASP A 101 -9.50 19.94 -11.58
N GLU A 102 -10.71 20.48 -11.73
CA GLU A 102 -11.53 20.45 -12.95
C GLU A 102 -10.87 21.10 -14.19
N ASP A 103 -9.76 21.82 -14.01
CA ASP A 103 -9.08 22.56 -15.07
C ASP A 103 -7.99 21.77 -15.84
N VAL A 104 -7.62 20.56 -15.40
CA VAL A 104 -6.56 19.77 -16.06
C VAL A 104 -6.94 18.29 -16.19
N GLU A 105 -7.32 17.87 -17.40
CA GLU A 105 -7.50 16.45 -17.73
C GLU A 105 -6.16 15.70 -17.75
N LEU A 106 -5.84 14.99 -16.67
CA LEU A 106 -4.69 14.10 -16.61
C LEU A 106 -5.05 12.70 -17.16
N GLN A 107 -4.53 12.36 -18.33
CA GLN A 107 -4.78 11.05 -18.96
C GLN A 107 -4.15 9.89 -18.17
N LYS A 108 -4.81 8.72 -18.19
CA LYS A 108 -4.30 7.50 -17.56
C LYS A 108 -3.11 6.97 -18.35
N SER A 109 -1.95 6.92 -17.71
CA SER A 109 -0.76 6.26 -18.26
C SER A 109 -0.69 4.83 -17.76
N ASN A 110 -1.04 3.88 -18.63
CA ASN A 110 -0.70 2.48 -18.44
C ASN A 110 0.75 2.25 -18.89
N ILE A 111 1.41 1.25 -18.30
CA ILE A 111 2.82 0.94 -18.59
C ILE A 111 2.89 -0.37 -19.38
N LEU A 112 3.60 -0.36 -20.50
CA LEU A 112 3.97 -1.56 -21.24
C LEU A 112 5.47 -1.82 -21.08
N MET A 113 5.83 -2.95 -20.47
CA MET A 113 7.23 -3.36 -20.31
C MET A 113 7.62 -4.35 -21.41
N ILE A 114 8.61 -3.98 -22.22
CA ILE A 114 9.14 -4.82 -23.30
C ILE A 114 10.56 -5.27 -22.94
N GLY A 115 10.81 -6.57 -23.00
CA GLY A 115 12.12 -7.15 -22.76
C GLY A 115 12.12 -8.68 -22.91
N PRO A 116 13.30 -9.31 -22.99
CA PRO A 116 13.41 -10.76 -23.14
C PRO A 116 12.87 -11.50 -21.90
N THR A 117 12.64 -12.81 -22.04
CA THR A 117 12.30 -13.67 -20.90
C THR A 117 13.42 -13.63 -19.85
N GLY A 118 13.05 -13.67 -18.57
CA GLY A 118 14.03 -13.64 -17.46
C GLY A 118 14.69 -12.28 -17.19
N SER A 119 14.29 -11.19 -17.84
CA SER A 119 14.88 -9.85 -17.63
C SER A 119 14.36 -9.10 -16.38
N GLY A 120 13.51 -9.74 -15.57
CA GLY A 120 12.98 -9.15 -14.33
C GLY A 120 11.68 -8.35 -14.47
N LYS A 121 10.93 -8.46 -15.57
CA LYS A 121 9.64 -7.73 -15.76
C LYS A 121 8.64 -7.95 -14.63
N THR A 122 8.41 -9.21 -14.25
CA THR A 122 7.52 -9.57 -13.13
C THR A 122 8.07 -9.04 -11.79
N LEU A 123 9.40 -9.07 -11.60
CA LEU A 123 10.07 -8.58 -10.39
C LEU A 123 9.96 -7.05 -10.25
N PHE A 124 9.99 -6.30 -11.36
CA PHE A 124 9.71 -4.87 -11.38
C PHE A 124 8.31 -4.59 -10.83
N ALA A 125 7.29 -5.24 -11.37
CA ALA A 125 5.90 -5.03 -10.95
C ALA A 125 5.68 -5.36 -9.47
N GLN A 126 6.19 -6.51 -9.02
CA GLN A 126 6.12 -6.92 -7.61
C GLN A 126 6.87 -5.97 -6.66
N THR A 127 8.00 -5.43 -7.09
CA THR A 127 8.78 -4.50 -6.25
C THR A 127 8.11 -3.14 -6.18
N LEU A 128 7.53 -2.64 -7.28
CA LEU A 128 6.73 -1.41 -7.28
C LEU A 128 5.54 -1.48 -6.33
N ALA A 129 4.78 -2.58 -6.36
CA ALA A 129 3.66 -2.78 -5.45
C ALA A 129 4.10 -2.74 -3.97
N ARG A 130 5.23 -3.38 -3.64
CA ARG A 130 5.80 -3.35 -2.28
C ARG A 130 6.27 -1.96 -1.85
N VAL A 131 6.89 -1.21 -2.75
CA VAL A 131 7.37 0.17 -2.48
C VAL A 131 6.19 1.09 -2.19
N LEU A 132 5.11 0.95 -2.94
CA LEU A 132 3.93 1.81 -2.84
C LEU A 132 2.92 1.34 -1.80
N LYS A 133 3.10 0.15 -1.23
CA LYS A 133 2.18 -0.48 -0.27
C LYS A 133 0.73 -0.54 -0.78
N VAL A 134 0.55 -0.88 -2.05
CA VAL A 134 -0.78 -0.97 -2.70
C VAL A 134 -1.17 -2.41 -3.01
N PRO A 135 -2.48 -2.71 -3.10
CA PRO A 135 -2.95 -4.02 -3.55
C PRO A 135 -2.38 -4.40 -4.91
N PHE A 136 -2.07 -5.67 -5.09
CA PHE A 136 -1.43 -6.16 -6.31
C PHE A 136 -2.07 -7.44 -6.83
N ALA A 137 -2.43 -7.44 -8.10
CA ALA A 137 -2.97 -8.61 -8.78
C ALA A 137 -2.10 -8.96 -10.01
N ILE A 138 -1.76 -10.24 -10.14
CA ILE A 138 -1.11 -10.79 -11.33
C ILE A 138 -2.14 -11.54 -12.16
N ALA A 139 -2.09 -11.33 -13.47
CA ALA A 139 -2.84 -12.07 -14.47
C ALA A 139 -1.93 -12.53 -15.61
N ASP A 140 -2.22 -13.70 -16.15
CA ASP A 140 -1.59 -14.21 -17.37
C ASP A 140 -2.54 -14.02 -18.54
N ALA A 141 -2.12 -13.26 -19.55
CA ALA A 141 -2.96 -12.95 -20.70
C ALA A 141 -3.39 -14.20 -21.50
N THR A 142 -2.62 -15.29 -21.47
CA THR A 142 -2.97 -16.53 -22.19
C THR A 142 -4.22 -17.20 -21.65
N THR A 143 -4.51 -16.99 -20.37
CA THR A 143 -5.65 -17.58 -19.67
C THR A 143 -6.94 -16.78 -19.85
N LEU A 144 -6.85 -15.54 -20.35
CA LEU A 144 -7.98 -14.67 -20.58
C LEU A 144 -8.76 -15.12 -21.82
N THR A 145 -10.04 -15.43 -21.64
CA THR A 145 -10.93 -15.80 -22.74
C THR A 145 -12.13 -14.87 -22.81
N GLU A 146 -12.52 -14.50 -24.03
CA GLU A 146 -13.60 -13.54 -24.30
C GLU A 146 -15.00 -14.07 -23.89
N ALA A 147 -15.15 -15.39 -23.68
CA ALA A 147 -16.44 -16.05 -23.46
C ALA A 147 -16.58 -16.75 -22.09
N GLY A 148 -15.63 -16.57 -21.16
CA GLY A 148 -15.75 -17.01 -19.76
C GLY A 148 -15.99 -18.53 -19.54
N TYR A 149 -15.86 -19.37 -20.56
CA TYR A 149 -16.30 -20.77 -20.47
C TYR A 149 -15.19 -21.72 -20.03
N VAL A 150 -13.92 -21.36 -20.24
CA VAL A 150 -12.72 -22.08 -19.77
C VAL A 150 -11.54 -21.08 -19.68
N GLY A 151 -11.14 -20.66 -18.48
CA GLY A 151 -10.02 -19.73 -18.29
C GLY A 151 -10.22 -18.77 -17.11
N ASP A 152 -9.26 -17.86 -16.91
CA ASP A 152 -9.43 -16.73 -16.00
C ASP A 152 -10.27 -15.65 -16.69
N ASP A 153 -11.22 -15.06 -15.96
CA ASP A 153 -12.01 -13.92 -16.43
C ASP A 153 -11.32 -12.60 -16.05
N VAL A 154 -11.56 -11.53 -16.80
CA VAL A 154 -11.14 -10.18 -16.45
C VAL A 154 -11.74 -9.78 -15.09
N GLU A 155 -12.98 -10.20 -14.81
CA GLU A 155 -13.63 -9.97 -13.51
C GLU A 155 -12.88 -10.66 -12.36
N ASN A 156 -12.30 -11.84 -12.60
CA ASN A 156 -11.51 -12.53 -11.59
C ASN A 156 -10.22 -11.78 -11.24
N ILE A 157 -9.62 -11.05 -12.18
CA ILE A 157 -8.44 -10.21 -11.89
C ILE A 157 -8.83 -9.10 -10.91
N LEU A 158 -9.97 -8.44 -11.14
CA LEU A 158 -10.49 -7.41 -10.25
C LEU A 158 -10.87 -7.99 -8.89
N LEU A 159 -11.48 -9.18 -8.86
CA LEU A 159 -11.79 -9.88 -7.62
C LEU A 159 -10.52 -10.19 -6.81
N ARG A 160 -9.44 -10.64 -7.46
CA ARG A 160 -8.14 -10.86 -6.80
C ARG A 160 -7.55 -9.55 -6.25
N LEU A 161 -7.69 -8.45 -6.99
CA LEU A 161 -7.25 -7.14 -6.50
C LEU A 161 -8.04 -6.69 -5.28
N LEU A 162 -9.36 -6.85 -5.29
CA LEU A 162 -10.23 -6.59 -4.14
C LEU A 162 -9.88 -7.48 -2.95
N GLN A 163 -9.62 -8.77 -3.18
CA GLN A 163 -9.17 -9.68 -2.12
C GLN A 163 -7.83 -9.23 -1.53
N ALA A 164 -6.89 -8.77 -2.36
CA ALA A 164 -5.62 -8.21 -1.92
C ALA A 164 -5.76 -6.86 -1.20
N ALA A 165 -6.93 -6.23 -1.31
CA ALA A 165 -7.30 -5.00 -0.61
C ALA A 165 -8.25 -5.27 0.56
N ASP A 166 -8.39 -6.53 1.03
CA ASP A 166 -9.35 -6.92 2.08
C ASP A 166 -10.80 -6.45 1.83
N PHE A 167 -11.19 -6.43 0.55
CA PHE A 167 -12.47 -5.92 0.03
C PHE A 167 -12.72 -4.42 0.23
N ASP A 168 -11.68 -3.65 0.52
CA ASP A 168 -11.71 -2.19 0.48
C ASP A 168 -11.66 -1.69 -0.98
N VAL A 169 -12.73 -1.03 -1.40
CA VAL A 169 -12.87 -0.49 -2.76
C VAL A 169 -11.94 0.71 -2.99
N GLU A 170 -11.82 1.61 -2.03
CA GLU A 170 -10.99 2.81 -2.16
C GLU A 170 -9.51 2.45 -2.24
N LEU A 171 -9.09 1.43 -1.48
CA LEU A 171 -7.74 0.89 -1.54
C LEU A 171 -7.50 0.13 -2.86
N ALA A 172 -8.47 -0.66 -3.34
CA ALA A 172 -8.37 -1.39 -4.59
C ALA A 172 -8.29 -0.46 -5.82
N GLU A 173 -8.95 0.71 -5.79
CA GLU A 173 -8.85 1.73 -6.84
C GLU A 173 -7.41 2.25 -7.05
N ARG A 174 -6.58 2.16 -6.00
CA ARG A 174 -5.17 2.53 -6.00
C ARG A 174 -4.23 1.36 -6.30
N GLY A 175 -4.79 0.16 -6.52
CA GLY A 175 -4.05 -1.07 -6.74
C GLY A 175 -3.35 -1.16 -8.10
N ILE A 176 -2.39 -2.08 -8.20
CA ILE A 176 -1.65 -2.37 -9.43
C ILE A 176 -2.10 -3.71 -9.99
N ILE A 177 -2.46 -3.73 -11.28
CA ILE A 177 -2.69 -4.95 -12.04
C ILE A 177 -1.50 -5.16 -12.97
N TYR A 178 -0.86 -6.32 -12.88
CA TYR A 178 0.19 -6.74 -13.79
C TYR A 178 -0.32 -7.88 -14.68
N VAL A 179 -0.28 -7.65 -15.99
CA VAL A 179 -0.67 -8.64 -17.00
C VAL A 179 0.59 -9.14 -17.71
N ASP A 180 0.95 -10.40 -17.49
CA ASP A 180 2.07 -11.05 -18.16
C ASP A 180 1.63 -11.71 -19.48
N GLU A 181 2.60 -12.10 -20.31
CA GLU A 181 2.39 -12.80 -21.59
C GLU A 181 1.44 -12.10 -22.58
N ILE A 182 1.37 -10.77 -22.53
CA ILE A 182 0.52 -9.97 -23.43
C ILE A 182 0.87 -10.17 -24.91
N ASP A 183 2.08 -10.63 -25.23
CA ASP A 183 2.49 -10.98 -26.60
C ASP A 183 1.71 -12.17 -27.18
N LYS A 184 1.12 -13.02 -26.32
CA LYS A 184 0.41 -14.25 -26.75
C LYS A 184 -1.01 -14.01 -27.24
N ILE A 185 -1.64 -12.92 -26.79
CA ILE A 185 -2.98 -12.53 -27.23
C ILE A 185 -2.97 -11.70 -28.52
N ALA A 186 -1.79 -11.26 -28.97
CA ALA A 186 -1.67 -10.56 -30.24
C ALA A 186 -2.02 -11.54 -31.38
N ARG A 187 -3.06 -11.21 -32.14
CA ARG A 187 -3.35 -11.94 -33.38
C ARG A 187 -2.14 -11.82 -34.30
N LYS A 188 -1.60 -12.95 -34.76
CA LYS A 188 -0.68 -12.94 -35.90
C LYS A 188 -1.49 -12.43 -37.09
N SER A 189 -1.28 -11.18 -37.47
CA SER A 189 -1.82 -10.63 -38.71
C SER A 189 -1.37 -11.53 -39.87
N GLU A 190 -2.31 -11.91 -40.74
CA GLU A 190 -2.01 -12.23 -42.14
C GLU A 190 -1.32 -11.05 -42.83
#